data_AF-X1CAL9-F1
#
_entry.id   AF-X1CAL9-F1
#
_cell.length_a   1.000
_cell.length_b   1.000
_cell.length_c   1.000
_cell.angle_alpha   90.00
_cell.angle_beta   90.00
_cell.angle_gamma   90.00
#
_symmetry.space_group_name_H-M   'P 1'
#
loop_
_entity.id
_entity.type
_entity.pdbx_description
1 polymer ?
#
loop_
_entity_poly.entity_id
_entity_poly.type
_entity_poly.pdbx_seq_one_letter_code
_entity_poly.pdbx_strand_id
1 'polypeptide(L)'
;DIMACNIRMVNDKGMRFTLEVQNDKSREIYFPLLGRYNIYNALAASAVAFALGIELDLIERGLSSFKPLDRHMQLSNFYNGIKILNDSYNASPISVKSALETLTISNILKK
;
A
#
# COMPACT_ATOMS: atom_id res chain seq x y z
N ASP A 1 -14.62 -13.35 -4.38
CA ASP A 1 -13.23 -13.11 -4.01
C ASP A 1 -12.78 -11.74 -4.44
N ILE A 2 -11.83 -11.17 -3.69
CA ILE A 2 -11.16 -9.92 -4.00
C ILE A 2 -9.66 -10.18 -4.04
N MET A 3 -8.99 -9.72 -5.10
CA MET A 3 -7.57 -9.99 -5.35
C MET A 3 -6.85 -8.73 -5.85
N ALA A 4 -5.55 -8.66 -5.59
CA ALA A 4 -4.64 -7.73 -6.24
C ALA A 4 -3.73 -8.47 -7.22
N CYS A 5 -3.70 -8.05 -8.48
CA CYS A 5 -2.73 -8.51 -9.47
C CYS A 5 -1.92 -7.32 -10.04
N ASN A 6 -0.91 -7.59 -10.87
CA ASN A 6 -0.03 -6.57 -11.48
C ASN A 6 0.59 -5.59 -10.46
N ILE A 7 0.93 -6.12 -9.28
CA ILE A 7 1.45 -5.37 -8.14
C ILE A 7 2.84 -4.82 -8.47
N ARG A 8 2.99 -3.51 -8.40
CA ARG A 8 4.25 -2.80 -8.63
C ARG A 8 4.40 -1.60 -7.70
N MET A 9 5.63 -1.23 -7.43
CA MET A 9 5.93 -0.01 -6.69
C MET A 9 5.88 1.20 -7.64
N VAL A 10 5.38 2.33 -7.18
CA VAL A 10 5.43 3.61 -7.89
C VAL A 10 6.47 4.48 -7.21
N ASN A 11 7.69 4.44 -7.73
CA ASN A 11 8.88 5.07 -7.14
C ASN A 11 9.02 4.66 -5.66
N ASP A 12 9.00 5.63 -4.76
CA ASP A 12 9.08 5.47 -3.31
C ASP A 12 7.85 6.06 -2.61
N LYS A 13 6.75 6.27 -3.37
CA LYS A 13 5.55 6.98 -2.90
C LYS A 13 4.36 6.08 -2.60
N GLY A 14 4.32 4.87 -3.15
CA GLY A 14 3.20 3.96 -2.97
C GLY A 14 3.26 2.72 -3.85
N MET A 15 2.18 1.97 -3.83
CA MET A 15 1.98 0.76 -4.63
C MET A 15 0.91 1.02 -5.69
N ARG A 16 1.03 0.34 -6.83
CA ARG A 16 -0.02 0.26 -7.86
C ARG A 16 -0.35 -1.19 -8.13
N PHE A 17 -1.63 -1.50 -8.21
CA PHE A 17 -2.12 -2.86 -8.45
C PHE A 17 -3.50 -2.80 -9.10
N THR A 18 -3.87 -3.89 -9.78
CA THR A 18 -5.23 -4.08 -10.27
C THR A 18 -6.03 -4.78 -9.19
N LEU A 19 -7.04 -4.11 -8.66
CA LEU A 19 -8.05 -4.67 -7.77
C LEU A 19 -9.08 -5.41 -8.61
N GLU A 20 -9.17 -6.72 -8.45
CA GLU A 20 -10.19 -7.56 -9.07
C GLU A 20 -11.22 -7.95 -8.00
N VAL A 21 -12.50 -7.81 -8.35
CA VAL A 21 -13.64 -8.18 -7.51
C VAL A 21 -14.56 -9.11 -8.29
N GLN A 22 -15.59 -9.65 -7.62
CA GLN A 22 -16.55 -10.56 -8.26
C GLN A 22 -17.20 -9.95 -9.52
N ASN A 23 -17.67 -10.83 -10.41
CA ASN A 23 -18.31 -10.50 -11.69
C ASN A 23 -17.35 -9.83 -12.70
N ASP A 24 -16.08 -10.26 -12.72
CA ASP A 24 -15.03 -9.79 -13.64
C ASP A 24 -14.82 -8.26 -13.62
N LYS A 25 -15.20 -7.62 -12.52
CA LYS A 25 -15.01 -6.18 -12.34
C LYS A 25 -13.61 -5.93 -11.81
N SER A 26 -12.93 -4.94 -12.39
CA SER A 26 -11.59 -4.55 -11.94
C SER A 26 -11.34 -3.05 -12.04
N ARG A 27 -10.41 -2.56 -11.22
CA ARG A 27 -9.89 -1.18 -11.27
C ARG A 27 -8.39 -1.15 -10.95
N GLU A 28 -7.68 -0.26 -11.63
CA GLU A 28 -6.30 0.07 -11.22
C GLU A 28 -6.34 1.00 -10.01
N ILE A 29 -5.63 0.63 -8.95
CA ILE A 29 -5.55 1.38 -7.70
C ILE A 29 -4.13 1.92 -7.54
N TYR A 30 -4.02 3.19 -7.15
CA TYR A 30 -2.82 3.70 -6.51
C TYR A 30 -3.05 3.73 -5.00
N PHE A 31 -2.20 3.06 -4.22
CA PHE A 31 -2.29 3.08 -2.76
C PHE A 31 -1.05 3.78 -2.18
N PRO A 32 -1.21 4.90 -1.44
CA PRO A 32 -0.12 5.77 -1.01
C PRO A 32 0.63 5.24 0.23
N LEU A 33 0.83 3.93 0.27
CA LEU A 33 1.64 3.23 1.26
C LEU A 33 2.52 2.21 0.57
N LEU A 34 3.75 2.05 1.07
CA LEU A 34 4.69 1.06 0.56
C LEU A 34 4.44 -0.32 1.18
N GLY A 35 4.90 -1.35 0.48
CA GLY A 35 4.94 -2.72 0.99
C GLY A 35 3.70 -3.54 0.62
N ARG A 36 3.93 -4.83 0.36
CA ARG A 36 2.87 -5.78 -0.01
C ARG A 36 1.86 -6.00 1.11
N TYR A 37 2.29 -5.89 2.37
CA TYR A 37 1.41 -6.08 3.51
C TYR A 37 0.26 -5.05 3.52
N ASN A 38 0.55 -3.82 3.12
CA ASN A 38 -0.43 -2.74 3.02
C ASN A 38 -1.45 -2.98 1.89
N ILE A 39 -1.11 -3.78 0.88
CA ILE A 39 -2.07 -4.22 -0.14
C ILE A 39 -3.10 -5.17 0.48
N TYR A 40 -2.71 -6.06 1.42
CA TYR A 40 -3.70 -6.88 2.14
C TYR A 40 -4.68 -6.03 2.93
N ASN A 41 -4.21 -4.95 3.59
CA ASN A 41 -5.10 -4.00 4.27
C ASN A 41 -6.06 -3.31 3.28
N ALA A 42 -5.56 -2.89 2.12
CA ALA A 42 -6.40 -2.31 1.07
C ALA A 42 -7.44 -3.32 0.52
N LEU A 43 -7.06 -4.59 0.35
CA LEU A 43 -7.96 -5.66 -0.09
C LEU A 43 -9.04 -5.94 0.95
N ALA A 44 -8.69 -5.98 2.25
CA ALA A 44 -9.65 -6.16 3.33
C ALA A 44 -10.66 -5.00 3.37
N ALA A 45 -10.20 -3.76 3.28
CA ALA A 45 -11.08 -2.59 3.21
C ALA A 45 -11.99 -2.62 1.96
N SER A 46 -11.44 -3.01 0.82
CA SER A 46 -12.20 -3.18 -0.43
C SER A 46 -13.27 -4.26 -0.31
N ALA A 47 -12.97 -5.36 0.39
CA ALA A 47 -13.93 -6.45 0.61
C ALA A 47 -15.14 -6.00 1.42
N VAL A 48 -14.90 -5.26 2.50
CA VAL A 48 -15.99 -4.70 3.29
C VAL A 48 -16.80 -3.69 2.46
N ALA A 49 -16.14 -2.76 1.77
CA ALA A 49 -16.82 -1.75 0.97
C ALA A 49 -17.67 -2.37 -0.16
N PHE A 50 -17.11 -3.34 -0.88
CA PHE A 50 -17.81 -4.03 -1.97
C PHE A 50 -19.00 -4.85 -1.46
N ALA A 51 -18.85 -5.55 -0.32
CA ALA A 51 -19.94 -6.29 0.33
C ALA A 51 -21.10 -5.38 0.76
N LEU A 52 -20.81 -4.11 1.07
CA LEU A 52 -21.81 -3.08 1.38
C LEU A 52 -22.40 -2.41 0.12
N GLY A 53 -22.06 -2.87 -1.08
CA GLY A 53 -22.58 -2.34 -2.34
C GLY A 53 -21.96 -1.02 -2.79
N ILE A 54 -20.81 -0.62 -2.23
CA ILE A 54 -20.09 0.58 -2.68
C ILE A 54 -19.50 0.33 -4.07
N GLU A 55 -19.72 1.27 -4.98
CA GLU A 55 -19.21 1.18 -6.35
C GLU A 55 -17.67 1.13 -6.38
N LEU A 56 -17.12 0.38 -7.33
CA LEU A 56 -15.67 0.18 -7.43
C LEU A 56 -14.91 1.49 -7.69
N ASP A 57 -15.53 2.47 -8.35
CA ASP A 57 -14.98 3.82 -8.56
C ASP A 57 -14.92 4.65 -7.27
N LEU A 58 -15.79 4.38 -6.29
CA LEU A 58 -15.73 5.00 -4.96
C LEU A 58 -14.66 4.33 -4.10
N ILE A 59 -14.54 3.01 -4.18
CA ILE A 59 -13.49 2.24 -3.51
C ILE A 59 -12.11 2.70 -3.99
N GLU A 60 -11.93 2.82 -5.31
CA GLU A 60 -10.69 3.32 -5.90
C GLU A 60 -10.34 4.71 -5.36
N ARG A 61 -11.27 5.67 -5.43
CA ARG A 61 -11.05 7.02 -4.90
C ARG A 61 -10.71 7.03 -3.41
N GLY A 62 -11.38 6.20 -2.61
CA GLY A 62 -11.13 6.07 -1.19
C GLY A 62 -9.71 5.58 -0.88
N LEU A 63 -9.25 4.54 -1.58
CA LEU A 63 -7.90 4.01 -1.44
C LEU A 63 -6.84 5.01 -1.95
N SER A 64 -7.08 5.62 -3.12
CA SER A 64 -6.17 6.57 -3.75
C SER A 64 -6.01 7.89 -2.97
N SER A 65 -7.04 8.29 -2.21
CA SER A 65 -7.02 9.48 -1.36
C SER A 65 -6.59 9.22 0.09
N PHE A 66 -6.29 7.97 0.44
CA PHE A 66 -5.86 7.60 1.78
C PHE A 66 -4.62 8.41 2.21
N LYS A 67 -4.61 8.87 3.45
CA LYS A 67 -3.45 9.55 4.02
C LYS A 67 -2.82 8.62 5.05
N PRO A 68 -1.54 8.23 4.86
CA PRO A 68 -0.80 7.47 5.86
C PRO A 68 -0.95 8.07 7.24
N LEU A 69 -1.20 7.22 8.23
CA LEU A 69 -1.17 7.61 9.62
C LEU A 69 0.26 7.94 10.03
N ASP A 70 0.39 8.82 11.02
CA ASP A 70 1.69 9.15 11.60
C ASP A 70 2.43 7.87 12.03
N ARG A 71 3.75 7.82 11.75
CA ARG A 71 4.63 6.69 12.09
C ARG A 71 4.26 5.32 11.50
N HIS A 72 3.48 5.25 10.42
CA HIS A 72 3.16 4.00 9.70
C HIS A 72 3.76 4.03 8.29
N MET A 73 4.89 3.34 8.10
CA MET A 73 5.62 3.26 6.82
C MET A 73 5.81 4.61 6.11
N GLN A 74 6.11 5.65 6.89
CA GLN A 74 6.20 7.01 6.39
C GLN A 74 7.61 7.28 5.84
N LEU A 75 7.74 7.36 4.52
CA LEU A 75 9.00 7.73 3.90
C LEU A 75 9.15 9.25 3.83
N SER A 76 10.30 9.75 4.26
CA SER A 76 10.66 11.16 4.21
C SER A 76 12.10 11.33 3.70
N ASN A 77 12.33 12.42 2.97
CA ASN A 77 13.69 12.83 2.61
C ASN A 77 14.31 13.56 3.81
N PHE A 78 15.52 13.18 4.16
CA PHE A 78 16.37 13.85 5.13
C PHE A 78 17.51 14.60 4.41
N TYR A 79 18.58 14.90 5.13
CA TYR A 79 19.74 15.62 4.61
C TYR A 79 20.60 14.78 3.64
N ASN A 80 21.16 15.43 2.62
CA ASN A 80 22.13 14.84 1.67
C ASN A 80 21.71 13.51 1.02
N GLY A 81 20.43 13.39 0.63
CA GLY A 81 19.93 12.20 -0.07
C GLY A 81 19.67 11.00 0.83
N ILE A 82 19.84 11.14 2.15
CA ILE A 82 19.40 10.15 3.12
C ILE A 82 17.87 10.14 3.15
N LYS A 83 17.27 8.96 3.14
CA LYS A 83 15.83 8.77 3.32
C LYS A 83 15.56 8.10 4.66
N ILE A 84 14.53 8.55 5.35
CA ILE A 84 14.07 7.98 6.61
C ILE A 84 12.70 7.34 6.36
N LEU A 85 12.62 6.03 6.61
CA LEU A 85 11.35 5.30 6.66
C LEU A 85 10.94 5.17 8.13
N ASN A 86 9.93 5.92 8.54
CA ASN A 86 9.44 5.95 9.91
C ASN A 86 8.26 4.98 10.09
N ASP A 87 8.53 3.83 10.70
CA ASP A 87 7.55 2.81 11.08
C ASP A 87 7.62 2.51 12.60
N SER A 88 7.68 3.58 13.41
CA SER A 88 7.97 3.51 14.85
C SER A 88 6.74 3.37 15.75
N TYR A 89 5.54 3.21 15.19
CA TYR A 89 4.31 3.11 15.99
C TYR A 89 4.24 1.81 16.81
N ASN A 90 4.49 0.66 16.18
CA ASN A 90 4.47 -0.65 16.82
C ASN A 90 5.49 -1.60 16.16
N ALA A 91 6.06 -2.51 16.94
CA ALA A 91 7.06 -3.47 16.47
C ALA A 91 6.70 -4.89 16.92
N SER A 92 6.05 -5.64 16.03
CA SER A 92 5.88 -7.08 16.15
C SER A 92 6.89 -7.80 15.25
N PRO A 93 7.26 -9.07 15.51
CA PRO A 93 8.16 -9.82 14.64
C PRO A 93 7.69 -9.86 13.17
N ILE A 94 6.37 -9.91 12.95
CA ILE A 94 5.75 -9.93 11.62
C ILE A 94 5.90 -8.56 10.95
N SER A 95 5.60 -7.46 11.64
CA SER A 95 5.70 -6.11 11.07
C SER A 95 7.14 -5.75 10.71
N VAL A 96 8.10 -6.08 11.57
CA VAL A 96 9.54 -5.84 11.31
C VAL A 96 10.02 -6.61 10.09
N LYS A 97 9.62 -7.88 9.93
CA LYS A 97 9.93 -8.66 8.73
C LYS A 97 9.36 -8.00 7.47
N SER A 98 8.10 -7.56 7.49
CA SER A 98 7.45 -6.89 6.36
C SER A 98 8.09 -5.55 6.01
N ALA A 99 8.56 -4.79 7.02
CA ALA A 99 9.31 -3.56 6.80
C ALA A 99 10.65 -3.83 6.08
N LEU A 100 11.40 -4.86 6.49
CA LEU A 100 12.65 -5.28 5.85
C LEU A 100 12.45 -5.78 4.41
N GLU A 101 11.39 -6.55 4.17
CA GLU A 101 11.01 -6.97 2.80
C GLU A 101 10.70 -5.76 1.92
N THR A 102 10.00 -4.77 2.48
CA THR A 102 9.69 -3.52 1.76
C THR A 102 10.96 -2.75 1.40
N LEU A 103 11.92 -2.64 2.33
CA LEU A 103 13.22 -2.03 2.08
C LEU A 103 13.99 -2.73 0.95
N THR A 104 14.00 -4.06 0.94
CA THR A 104 14.76 -4.87 -0.03
C THR A 104 14.19 -4.75 -1.46
N ILE A 105 12.87 -4.66 -1.59
CA ILE A 105 12.18 -4.55 -2.89
C ILE A 105 12.22 -3.11 -3.41
N SER A 106 12.34 -2.13 -2.52
CA SER A 106 12.38 -0.72 -2.90
C SER A 106 13.72 -0.32 -3.51
N ASN A 107 13.69 0.52 -4.55
CA ASN A 107 14.88 1.23 -5.02
C ASN A 107 15.37 2.29 -4.02
N ILE A 108 14.84 2.34 -2.79
CA ILE A 108 15.30 3.26 -1.73
C ILE A 108 16.79 3.04 -1.44
N LEU A 109 17.29 1.82 -1.63
CA LEU A 109 18.70 1.46 -1.41
C LEU A 109 19.59 1.60 -2.66
N LYS A 110 19.02 1.84 -3.85
CA LYS A 110 19.82 1.96 -5.09
C LYS A 110 20.12 3.44 -5.35
N LYS A 111 21.40 3.78 -5.25
CA LYS A 111 21.99 5.04 -5.72
C LYS A 111 21.71 5.25 -7.20
#